data_AF-A0A819IGC4-F1
#
_entry.id   AF-A0A819IGC4-F1
#
_cell.length_a   1.000
_cell.length_b   1.000
_cell.length_c   1.000
_cell.angle_alpha   90.00
_cell.angle_beta   90.00
_cell.angle_gamma   90.00
#
_symmetry.space_group_name_H-M   'P 1'
#
loop_
_entity.id
_entity.type
_entity.pdbx_description
1 polymer ?
#
loop_
_entity_poly.entity_id
_entity_poly.type
_entity_poly.pdbx_seq_one_letter_code
_entity_poly.pdbx_strand_id
1 'polypeptide(L)'
;MAEKQRVILVTGANRGIGFLIVKKLVENSSSNSDIILLGSRDLKRGQDAFIQLNSPSNVHVLQLDTSSQDSISCAIDEIKKKYGGQIDIVINNAAILTQEITVEIARALFNTNYYGVKILNEHLISMIRENGRIINVSSRVGVNVLQDITPTLREKYISSTLTKEKLDQLVEDFISAIETDTLENIGYNTKSEALVYGVTKMALNALTQIEAREWSTTKNLVIVSVTPGFCSTDMTQHASEARPAELGADSILYVVNAQQNELINGAFYRDGKQIPFIDESTIKNQ
;
A
#
# COMPACT_ATOMS: atom_id res chain seq x y z
N MET A 1 26.29 18.29 -9.49
CA MET A 1 26.19 16.92 -10.05
C MET A 1 24.79 16.80 -10.61
N ALA A 2 24.59 16.25 -11.82
CA ALA A 2 23.24 16.02 -12.32
C ALA A 2 22.50 15.08 -11.35
N GLU A 3 21.29 15.44 -10.93
CA GLU A 3 20.47 14.54 -10.12
C GLU A 3 20.26 13.23 -10.87
N LYS A 4 20.48 12.12 -10.18
CA LYS A 4 20.29 10.78 -10.73
C LYS A 4 18.80 10.59 -11.01
N GLN A 5 18.45 10.24 -12.25
CA GLN A 5 17.09 9.90 -12.67
C GLN A 5 16.51 8.79 -11.78
N ARG A 6 15.41 9.10 -11.08
CA ARG A 6 14.69 8.11 -10.26
C ARG A 6 13.70 7.34 -11.12
N VAL A 7 13.42 6.10 -10.78
CA VAL A 7 12.35 5.28 -11.35
C VAL A 7 11.32 5.05 -10.25
N ILE A 8 10.09 5.51 -10.48
CA ILE A 8 8.99 5.48 -9.50
C ILE A 8 7.86 4.62 -10.05
N LEU A 9 7.52 3.53 -9.38
CA LEU A 9 6.35 2.70 -9.71
C LEU A 9 5.16 3.11 -8.84
N VAL A 10 4.02 3.41 -9.47
CA VAL A 10 2.75 3.65 -8.77
C VAL A 10 1.72 2.62 -9.22
N THR A 11 1.27 1.75 -8.33
CA THR A 11 0.25 0.73 -8.66
C THR A 11 -1.16 1.31 -8.60
N GLY A 12 -2.08 0.86 -9.48
CA GLY A 12 -3.46 1.34 -9.49
C GLY A 12 -3.58 2.84 -9.82
N ALA A 13 -2.75 3.34 -10.72
CA ALA A 13 -2.56 4.76 -11.00
C ALA A 13 -3.43 5.31 -12.14
N ASN A 14 -4.37 4.53 -12.67
CA ASN A 14 -5.28 5.00 -13.74
C ASN A 14 -6.45 5.85 -13.24
N ARG A 15 -6.67 5.98 -11.93
CA ARG A 15 -7.73 6.81 -11.34
C ARG A 15 -7.45 7.15 -9.87
N GLY A 16 -8.29 8.00 -9.28
CA GLY A 16 -8.29 8.30 -7.85
C GLY A 16 -6.94 8.83 -7.35
N ILE A 17 -6.55 8.40 -6.16
CA ILE A 17 -5.32 8.87 -5.50
C ILE A 17 -4.06 8.51 -6.32
N GLY A 18 -3.99 7.29 -6.87
CA GLY A 18 -2.85 6.85 -7.69
C GLY A 18 -2.62 7.76 -8.92
N PHE A 19 -3.70 8.15 -9.60
CA PHE A 19 -3.63 9.11 -10.70
C PHE A 19 -3.12 10.48 -10.24
N LEU A 20 -3.64 10.99 -9.11
CA LEU A 20 -3.22 12.28 -8.56
C LEU A 20 -1.77 12.29 -8.08
N ILE A 21 -1.26 11.16 -7.57
CA ILE A 21 0.16 10.98 -7.26
C ILE A 21 0.98 11.16 -8.54
N VAL A 22 0.66 10.44 -9.62
CA VAL A 22 1.37 10.57 -10.90
C VAL A 22 1.28 12.00 -11.44
N LYS A 23 0.09 12.61 -11.39
CA LYS A 23 -0.13 14.00 -11.83
C LYS A 23 0.80 14.97 -11.09
N LYS A 24 0.81 14.93 -9.76
CA LYS A 24 1.67 15.80 -8.94
C LYS A 24 3.16 15.50 -9.11
N LEU A 25 3.55 14.24 -9.34
CA LEU A 25 4.94 13.91 -9.66
C LEU A 25 5.39 14.54 -10.98
N VAL A 26 4.52 14.53 -12.00
CA VAL A 26 4.78 15.21 -13.29
C VAL A 26 4.87 16.72 -13.09
N GLU A 27 3.90 17.32 -12.39
CA GLU A 27 3.85 18.78 -12.14
C GLU A 27 5.06 19.29 -11.34
N ASN A 28 5.56 18.49 -10.38
CA ASN A 28 6.69 18.85 -9.54
C ASN A 28 8.06 18.48 -10.14
N SER A 29 8.10 17.79 -11.29
CA SER A 29 9.36 17.40 -11.92
C SER A 29 9.94 18.60 -12.67
N SER A 30 10.66 19.47 -11.96
CA SER A 30 11.32 20.66 -12.52
C SER A 30 12.24 20.39 -13.72
N SER A 31 12.65 19.13 -13.91
CA SER A 31 13.58 18.68 -14.95
C SER A 31 13.09 17.48 -15.77
N ASN A 32 11.86 16.97 -15.57
CA ASN A 32 11.41 15.66 -16.08
C ASN A 32 12.42 14.52 -15.84
N SER A 33 13.21 14.61 -14.77
CA SER A 33 14.33 13.70 -14.52
C SER A 33 13.85 12.34 -14.03
N ASP A 34 12.69 12.26 -13.39
CA ASP A 34 12.14 10.99 -12.90
C ASP A 34 11.37 10.25 -14.00
N ILE A 35 11.60 8.95 -14.10
CA ILE A 35 10.78 8.01 -14.87
C ILE A 35 9.65 7.52 -13.96
N ILE A 36 8.40 7.70 -14.38
CA ILE A 36 7.23 7.30 -13.63
C ILE A 36 6.52 6.16 -14.35
N LEU A 37 6.40 5.01 -13.69
CA LEU A 37 5.67 3.86 -14.18
C LEU A 37 4.24 3.92 -13.64
N LEU A 38 3.30 4.27 -14.51
CA LEU A 38 1.86 4.32 -14.23
C LEU A 38 1.31 2.89 -14.34
N GLY A 39 1.22 2.21 -13.21
CA GLY A 39 0.70 0.85 -13.12
C GLY A 39 -0.83 0.83 -13.22
N SER A 40 -1.37 0.02 -14.12
CA SER A 40 -2.81 -0.25 -14.19
C SER A 40 -3.09 -1.70 -14.59
N ARG A 41 -4.08 -2.34 -13.96
CA ARG A 41 -4.53 -3.69 -14.36
C ARG A 41 -5.10 -3.73 -15.77
N ASP A 42 -5.72 -2.63 -16.21
CA ASP A 42 -6.34 -2.49 -17.51
C ASP A 42 -5.51 -1.51 -18.34
N LEU A 43 -4.86 -2.04 -19.38
CA LEU A 43 -3.93 -1.27 -20.20
C LEU A 43 -4.63 -0.07 -20.88
N LYS A 44 -5.89 -0.23 -21.31
CA LYS A 44 -6.64 0.84 -21.96
C LYS A 44 -6.92 1.98 -20.99
N ARG A 45 -7.40 1.67 -19.78
CA ARG A 45 -7.61 2.69 -18.73
C ARG A 45 -6.30 3.37 -18.32
N GLY A 46 -5.19 2.63 -18.30
CA GLY A 46 -3.86 3.18 -18.08
C GLY A 46 -3.46 4.19 -19.16
N GLN A 47 -3.71 3.88 -20.44
CA GLN A 47 -3.46 4.79 -21.57
C GLN A 47 -4.39 6.01 -21.55
N ASP A 48 -5.66 5.84 -21.20
CA ASP A 48 -6.60 6.96 -21.07
C ASP A 48 -6.13 7.95 -19.97
N ALA A 49 -5.67 7.44 -18.82
CA ALA A 49 -5.06 8.26 -17.77
C ALA A 49 -3.76 8.93 -18.23
N PHE A 50 -2.91 8.24 -18.99
CA PHE A 50 -1.69 8.84 -19.56
C PHE A 50 -2.01 10.01 -20.50
N ILE A 51 -3.02 9.86 -21.35
CA ILE A 51 -3.50 10.94 -22.23
C ILE A 51 -4.07 12.10 -21.40
N GLN A 52 -4.82 11.80 -20.34
CA GLN A 52 -5.35 12.83 -19.42
C GLN A 52 -4.24 13.63 -18.72
N LEU A 53 -3.05 13.05 -18.55
CA LEU A 53 -1.86 13.74 -18.04
C LEU A 53 -1.14 14.59 -19.12
N ASN A 54 -1.70 14.70 -20.33
CA ASN A 54 -1.10 15.29 -21.53
C ASN A 54 0.12 14.51 -22.05
N SER A 55 0.12 13.19 -21.87
CA SER A 55 1.14 12.28 -22.44
C SER A 55 2.59 12.70 -22.15
N PRO A 56 2.96 12.96 -20.89
CA PRO A 56 4.29 13.47 -20.55
C PRO A 56 5.36 12.41 -20.87
N SER A 57 6.49 12.85 -21.43
CA SER A 57 7.52 11.94 -21.97
C SER A 57 8.18 11.02 -20.94
N ASN A 58 8.07 11.36 -19.66
CA ASN A 58 8.67 10.64 -18.55
C ASN A 58 7.68 9.73 -17.80
N VAL A 59 6.43 9.63 -18.27
CA VAL A 59 5.45 8.66 -17.75
C VAL A 59 5.30 7.51 -18.74
N HIS A 60 5.35 6.28 -18.23
CA HIS A 60 5.18 5.07 -19.01
C HIS A 60 4.09 4.20 -18.39
N VAL A 61 3.08 3.84 -19.19
CA VAL A 61 2.03 2.92 -18.74
C VAL A 61 2.60 1.51 -18.63
N LEU A 62 2.35 0.87 -17.49
CA LEU A 62 2.75 -0.51 -17.21
C LEU A 62 1.49 -1.31 -16.85
N GLN A 63 1.25 -2.42 -17.56
CA GLN A 63 0.17 -3.33 -17.16
C GLN A 63 0.57 -4.06 -15.89
N LEU A 64 -0.19 -3.87 -14.82
CA LEU A 64 0.09 -4.47 -13.51
C LEU A 64 -1.22 -4.66 -12.74
N ASP A 65 -1.70 -5.90 -12.71
CA ASP A 65 -2.73 -6.38 -11.79
C ASP A 65 -2.07 -7.02 -10.57
N THR A 66 -2.20 -6.39 -9.40
CA THR A 66 -1.60 -6.91 -8.17
C THR A 66 -2.26 -8.21 -7.69
N SER A 67 -3.44 -8.56 -8.17
CA SER A 67 -4.09 -9.84 -7.82
C SER A 67 -3.65 -11.02 -8.69
N SER A 68 -2.82 -10.79 -9.72
CA SER A 68 -2.36 -11.81 -10.66
C SER A 68 -0.84 -11.96 -10.60
N GLN A 69 -0.37 -13.13 -10.17
CA GLN A 69 1.06 -13.44 -10.13
C GLN A 69 1.70 -13.37 -11.52
N ASP A 70 1.01 -13.87 -12.56
CA ASP A 70 1.48 -13.76 -13.95
C ASP A 70 1.61 -12.30 -14.37
N SER A 71 0.63 -11.45 -14.05
CA SER A 71 0.72 -10.02 -14.35
C SER A 71 1.90 -9.35 -13.63
N ILE A 72 2.14 -9.71 -12.37
CA ILE A 72 3.31 -9.23 -11.61
C ILE A 72 4.59 -9.68 -12.31
N SER A 73 4.75 -10.97 -12.62
CA SER A 73 5.95 -11.48 -13.30
C SER A 73 6.21 -10.80 -14.64
N CYS A 74 5.17 -10.60 -15.47
CA CYS A 74 5.29 -9.85 -16.72
C CYS A 74 5.73 -8.40 -16.52
N ALA A 75 5.15 -7.71 -15.52
CA ALA A 75 5.54 -6.34 -15.20
C ALA A 75 7.01 -6.24 -14.74
N ILE A 76 7.46 -7.20 -13.92
CA ILE A 76 8.85 -7.29 -13.46
C ILE A 76 9.81 -7.48 -14.63
N ASP A 77 9.48 -8.37 -15.57
CA ASP A 77 10.28 -8.60 -16.76
C ASP A 77 10.33 -7.37 -17.67
N GLU A 78 9.22 -6.66 -17.82
CA GLU A 78 9.18 -5.40 -18.54
C GLU A 78 10.08 -4.36 -17.88
N ILE A 79 10.05 -4.24 -16.54
CA ILE A 79 10.90 -3.30 -15.82
C ILE A 79 12.38 -3.64 -15.99
N LYS A 80 12.74 -4.92 -15.93
CA LYS A 80 14.10 -5.40 -16.18
C LYS A 80 14.57 -5.04 -17.58
N LYS A 81 13.74 -5.30 -18.60
CA LYS A 81 14.08 -5.09 -20.01
C LYS A 81 14.18 -3.61 -20.38
N LYS A 82 13.24 -2.77 -19.91
CA LYS A 82 13.12 -1.37 -20.35
C LYS A 82 13.84 -0.36 -19.45
N TYR A 83 13.96 -0.65 -18.15
CA TYR A 83 14.51 0.29 -17.17
C TYR A 83 15.74 -0.27 -16.44
N GLY A 84 16.39 -1.28 -17.02
CA GLY A 84 17.61 -1.89 -16.48
C GLY A 84 17.43 -2.60 -15.14
N GLY A 85 16.18 -2.88 -14.76
CA GLY A 85 15.86 -3.55 -13.49
C GLY A 85 16.13 -2.70 -12.26
N GLN A 86 16.07 -1.37 -12.36
CA GLN A 86 16.33 -0.47 -11.24
C GLN A 86 15.09 0.35 -10.88
N ILE A 87 14.70 0.33 -9.61
CA ILE A 87 13.61 1.16 -9.05
C ILE A 87 14.15 1.93 -7.84
N ASP A 88 13.71 3.18 -7.65
CA ASP A 88 14.01 3.94 -6.45
C ASP A 88 12.82 3.97 -5.50
N ILE A 89 11.60 4.05 -6.03
CA ILE A 89 10.39 4.20 -5.20
C ILE A 89 9.28 3.30 -5.74
N VAL A 90 8.70 2.49 -4.86
CA VAL A 90 7.49 1.71 -5.12
C VAL A 90 6.36 2.28 -4.27
N ILE A 91 5.25 2.67 -4.90
CA ILE A 91 4.04 3.13 -4.24
C ILE A 91 2.94 2.10 -4.49
N ASN A 92 2.74 1.24 -3.49
CA ASN A 92 1.69 0.23 -3.48
C ASN A 92 0.34 0.90 -3.14
N ASN A 93 -0.26 1.55 -4.13
CA ASN A 93 -1.52 2.28 -4.02
C ASN A 93 -2.75 1.44 -4.41
N ALA A 94 -2.59 0.45 -5.29
CA ALA A 94 -3.70 -0.40 -5.74
C ALA A 94 -4.41 -1.06 -4.54
N ALA A 95 -5.73 -0.89 -4.46
CA ALA A 95 -6.56 -1.52 -3.45
C ALA A 95 -8.01 -1.62 -3.92
N ILE A 96 -8.75 -2.56 -3.34
CA ILE A 96 -10.20 -2.69 -3.46
C ILE A 96 -10.85 -2.66 -2.08
N LEU A 97 -12.12 -2.25 -2.06
CA LEU A 97 -12.96 -2.18 -0.86
C LEU A 97 -14.37 -2.66 -1.24
N THR A 98 -14.94 -3.52 -0.40
CA THR A 98 -16.37 -3.82 -0.32
C THR A 98 -16.73 -4.05 1.14
N GLN A 99 -18.02 -3.94 1.47
CA GLN A 99 -18.53 -4.10 2.83
C GLN A 99 -19.01 -5.52 3.15
N GLU A 100 -19.22 -6.35 2.13
CA GLU A 100 -19.73 -7.70 2.30
C GLU A 100 -18.70 -8.62 2.97
N ILE A 101 -19.19 -9.53 3.82
CA ILE A 101 -18.37 -10.49 4.57
C ILE A 101 -18.70 -11.89 4.06
N THR A 102 -18.01 -12.29 2.99
CA THR A 102 -18.04 -13.66 2.46
C THR A 102 -16.61 -14.15 2.22
N VAL A 103 -16.42 -15.46 2.11
CA VAL A 103 -15.10 -16.06 1.85
C VAL A 103 -14.53 -15.59 0.51
N GLU A 104 -15.36 -15.57 -0.53
CA GLU A 104 -14.97 -15.14 -1.88
C GLU A 104 -14.49 -13.69 -1.87
N ILE A 105 -15.21 -12.83 -1.14
CA ILE A 105 -14.87 -11.42 -1.03
C ILE A 105 -13.61 -11.24 -0.20
N ALA A 106 -13.49 -11.92 0.94
CA ALA A 106 -12.27 -11.89 1.75
C ALA A 106 -11.04 -12.30 0.93
N ARG A 107 -11.13 -13.41 0.19
CA ARG A 107 -10.07 -13.87 -0.73
C ARG A 107 -9.72 -12.79 -1.76
N ALA A 108 -10.73 -12.18 -2.40
CA ALA A 108 -10.49 -11.11 -3.38
C ALA A 108 -9.78 -9.90 -2.75
N LEU A 109 -10.23 -9.42 -1.58
CA LEU A 109 -9.57 -8.30 -0.90
C LEU A 109 -8.14 -8.63 -0.49
N PHE A 110 -7.88 -9.79 0.12
CA PHE A 110 -6.53 -10.18 0.52
C PHE A 110 -5.60 -10.36 -0.68
N ASN A 111 -6.10 -10.94 -1.78
CA ASN A 111 -5.32 -11.10 -3.02
C ASN A 111 -4.83 -9.76 -3.55
N THR A 112 -5.68 -8.72 -3.58
CA THR A 112 -5.26 -7.40 -4.07
C THR A 112 -4.49 -6.58 -3.02
N ASN A 113 -5.01 -6.49 -1.80
CA ASN A 113 -4.57 -5.50 -0.81
C ASN A 113 -3.38 -5.98 0.04
N TYR A 114 -3.12 -7.29 0.08
CA TYR A 114 -2.09 -7.91 0.92
C TYR A 114 -1.16 -8.83 0.13
N TYR A 115 -1.63 -9.98 -0.35
CA TYR A 115 -0.77 -10.98 -1.03
C TYR A 115 -0.13 -10.40 -2.29
N GLY A 116 -0.89 -9.66 -3.10
CA GLY A 116 -0.38 -8.98 -4.28
C GLY A 116 0.76 -8.00 -3.96
N VAL A 117 0.62 -7.24 -2.88
CA VAL A 117 1.65 -6.31 -2.40
C VAL A 117 2.89 -7.08 -1.94
N LYS A 118 2.71 -8.13 -1.12
CA LYS A 118 3.79 -8.99 -0.64
C LYS A 118 4.59 -9.59 -1.81
N ILE A 119 3.90 -10.22 -2.76
CA ILE A 119 4.51 -10.85 -3.94
C ILE A 119 5.24 -9.81 -4.79
N LEU A 120 4.63 -8.64 -5.03
CA LEU A 120 5.26 -7.57 -5.80
C LEU A 120 6.54 -7.06 -5.11
N ASN A 121 6.49 -6.84 -3.80
CA ASN A 121 7.65 -6.40 -3.01
C ASN A 121 8.77 -7.44 -3.05
N GLU A 122 8.47 -8.73 -2.90
CA GLU A 122 9.43 -9.83 -3.00
C GLU A 122 10.14 -9.88 -4.35
N HIS A 123 9.44 -9.59 -5.46
CA HIS A 123 10.07 -9.51 -6.78
C HIS A 123 10.93 -8.25 -6.94
N LEU A 124 10.48 -7.13 -6.40
CA LEU A 124 11.11 -5.83 -6.58
C LEU A 124 12.32 -5.60 -5.66
N ILE A 125 12.42 -6.28 -4.51
CA ILE A 125 13.43 -5.95 -3.49
C ILE A 125 14.87 -6.01 -4.02
N SER A 126 15.16 -6.96 -4.92
CA SER A 126 16.47 -7.08 -5.56
C SER A 126 16.78 -5.90 -6.50
N MET A 127 15.73 -5.31 -7.08
CA MET A 127 15.75 -4.22 -8.08
C MET A 127 15.71 -2.82 -7.44
N ILE A 128 15.29 -2.71 -6.18
CA ILE A 128 15.28 -1.43 -5.47
C ILE A 128 16.72 -0.98 -5.23
N ARG A 129 17.05 0.25 -5.62
CA ARG A 129 18.38 0.85 -5.45
C ARG A 129 18.66 1.18 -3.98
N GLU A 130 19.94 1.41 -3.70
CA GLU A 130 20.35 1.98 -2.43
C GLU A 130 19.61 3.30 -2.17
N ASN A 131 19.21 3.48 -0.92
CA ASN A 131 18.36 4.57 -0.45
C ASN A 131 16.93 4.61 -1.02
N GLY A 132 16.48 3.52 -1.64
CA GLY A 132 15.14 3.38 -2.18
C GLY A 132 14.04 3.27 -1.12
N ARG A 133 12.79 3.35 -1.58
CA ARG A 133 11.59 3.36 -0.73
C ARG A 133 10.52 2.39 -1.22
N ILE A 134 9.86 1.72 -0.28
CA ILE A 134 8.56 1.06 -0.49
C ILE A 134 7.53 1.78 0.37
N ILE A 135 6.47 2.26 -0.27
CA ILE A 135 5.40 3.02 0.35
C ILE A 135 4.11 2.24 0.17
N ASN A 136 3.63 1.66 1.25
CA ASN A 136 2.40 0.89 1.28
C ASN A 136 1.23 1.83 1.63
N VAL A 137 0.32 2.07 0.68
CA VAL A 137 -0.86 2.91 0.93
C VAL A 137 -1.89 2.08 1.72
N SER A 138 -1.88 2.31 3.02
CA SER A 138 -2.75 1.63 3.98
C SER A 138 -3.94 2.51 4.37
N SER A 139 -4.61 2.21 5.49
CA SER A 139 -5.79 2.93 5.95
C SER A 139 -5.85 3.03 7.47
N ARG A 140 -6.49 4.09 7.96
CA ARG A 140 -6.82 4.20 9.39
C ARG A 140 -7.79 3.10 9.83
N VAL A 141 -8.62 2.59 8.93
CA VAL A 141 -9.53 1.45 9.22
C VAL A 141 -8.76 0.23 9.72
N GLY A 142 -7.56 -0.06 9.18
CA GLY A 142 -6.74 -1.16 9.69
C GLY A 142 -6.21 -0.92 11.11
N VAL A 143 -5.92 0.33 11.46
CA VAL A 143 -5.56 0.74 12.83
C VAL A 143 -6.77 0.69 13.78
N ASN A 144 -7.97 1.02 13.29
CA ASN A 144 -9.19 0.92 14.07
C ASN A 144 -9.53 -0.56 14.37
N VAL A 145 -9.48 -1.43 13.35
CA VAL A 145 -9.69 -2.88 13.54
C VAL A 145 -8.67 -3.46 14.54
N LEU A 146 -7.39 -3.08 14.46
CA LEU A 146 -6.37 -3.51 15.41
C LEU A 146 -6.71 -3.14 16.87
N GLN A 147 -7.42 -2.02 17.09
CA GLN A 147 -7.88 -1.61 18.42
C GLN A 147 -9.15 -2.35 18.86
N ASP A 148 -10.03 -2.71 17.91
CA ASP A 148 -11.29 -3.38 18.19
C ASP A 148 -11.16 -4.88 18.48
N ILE A 149 -10.08 -5.52 18.04
CA ILE A 149 -9.81 -6.94 18.32
C ILE A 149 -9.35 -7.19 19.77
N THR A 150 -9.43 -8.45 20.21
CA THR A 150 -9.01 -8.86 21.56
C THR A 150 -7.51 -8.60 21.80
N PRO A 151 -7.09 -8.34 23.06
CA PRO A 151 -5.67 -8.14 23.39
C PRO A 151 -4.77 -9.28 22.91
N THR A 152 -5.19 -10.53 23.08
CA THR A 152 -4.42 -11.72 22.66
C THR A 152 -4.20 -11.77 21.14
N LEU A 153 -5.22 -11.44 20.34
CA LEU A 153 -5.04 -11.40 18.88
C LEU A 153 -4.17 -10.19 18.48
N ARG A 154 -4.37 -9.04 19.12
CA ARG A 154 -3.58 -7.83 18.90
C ARG A 154 -2.10 -8.05 19.11
N GLU A 155 -1.73 -8.73 20.20
CA GLU A 155 -0.33 -9.10 20.52
C GLU A 155 0.34 -9.88 19.39
N LYS A 156 -0.41 -10.76 18.69
CA LYS A 156 0.12 -11.50 17.54
C LYS A 156 0.48 -10.55 16.38
N TYR A 157 -0.40 -9.59 16.07
CA TYR A 157 -0.19 -8.63 14.97
C TYR A 157 0.92 -7.62 15.22
N ILE A 158 1.13 -7.20 16.47
CA ILE A 158 2.17 -6.21 16.83
C ILE A 158 3.49 -6.83 17.29
N SER A 159 3.59 -8.16 17.30
CA SER A 159 4.79 -8.85 17.76
C SER A 159 6.00 -8.45 16.92
N SER A 160 7.08 -8.03 17.59
CA SER A 160 8.36 -7.71 16.95
C SER A 160 9.02 -8.91 16.27
N THR A 161 8.55 -10.13 16.58
CA THR A 161 9.03 -11.41 16.02
C THR A 161 8.04 -12.06 15.06
N LEU A 162 6.97 -11.36 14.68
CA LEU A 162 6.03 -11.82 13.66
C LEU A 162 6.77 -12.03 12.33
N THR A 163 6.58 -13.18 11.68
CA THR A 163 7.15 -13.49 10.36
C THR A 163 6.07 -13.41 9.28
N LYS A 164 6.46 -13.35 8.01
CA LYS A 164 5.50 -13.36 6.89
C LYS A 164 4.62 -14.60 6.90
N GLU A 165 5.18 -15.77 7.22
CA GLU A 165 4.45 -17.04 7.28
C GLU A 165 3.40 -17.03 8.40
N LYS A 166 3.75 -16.49 9.58
CA LYS A 166 2.80 -16.34 10.69
C LYS A 166 1.72 -15.31 10.38
N LEU A 167 2.06 -14.23 9.68
CA LEU A 167 1.08 -13.25 9.23
C LEU A 167 0.13 -13.86 8.19
N ASP A 168 0.63 -14.64 7.24
CA ASP A 168 -0.19 -15.40 6.30
C ASP A 168 -1.13 -16.36 7.05
N GLN A 169 -0.64 -17.05 8.09
CA GLN A 169 -1.49 -17.91 8.90
C GLN A 169 -2.62 -17.13 9.61
N LEU A 170 -2.34 -15.94 10.15
CA LEU A 170 -3.39 -15.09 10.75
C LEU A 170 -4.46 -14.66 9.74
N VAL A 171 -4.06 -14.44 8.49
CA VAL A 171 -4.98 -14.13 7.38
C VAL A 171 -5.81 -15.37 7.00
N GLU A 172 -5.19 -16.54 6.89
CA GLU A 172 -5.89 -17.79 6.59
C GLU A 172 -6.87 -18.20 7.70
N ASP A 173 -6.48 -18.02 8.96
CA ASP A 173 -7.34 -18.24 10.13
C ASP A 173 -8.57 -17.32 10.08
N PHE A 174 -8.39 -16.04 9.73
CA PHE A 174 -9.49 -15.08 9.56
C PHE A 174 -10.44 -15.50 8.45
N ILE A 175 -9.93 -15.90 7.28
CA ILE A 175 -10.77 -16.32 6.15
C ILE A 175 -11.54 -17.61 6.49
N SER A 176 -10.88 -18.58 7.13
CA SER A 176 -11.52 -19.82 7.58
C SER A 176 -12.59 -19.58 8.65
N ALA A 177 -12.39 -18.57 9.50
CA ALA A 177 -13.37 -18.17 10.50
C ALA A 177 -14.59 -17.44 9.90
N ILE A 178 -14.46 -16.81 8.72
CA ILE A 178 -15.64 -16.33 7.95
C ILE A 178 -16.48 -17.51 7.48
N GLU A 179 -15.84 -18.55 6.92
CA GLU A 179 -16.54 -19.74 6.40
C GLU A 179 -17.32 -20.48 7.49
N THR A 180 -16.76 -20.52 8.70
CA THR A 180 -17.31 -21.27 9.84
C THR A 180 -18.14 -20.41 10.80
N ASP A 181 -18.30 -19.11 10.54
CA ASP A 181 -18.95 -18.14 11.43
C ASP A 181 -18.35 -18.11 12.85
N THR A 182 -17.02 -18.11 12.94
CA THR A 182 -16.27 -18.19 14.22
C THR A 182 -15.31 -17.02 14.46
N LEU A 183 -15.50 -15.89 13.77
CA LEU A 183 -14.64 -14.71 13.88
C LEU A 183 -14.46 -14.22 15.33
N GLU A 184 -15.53 -14.18 16.11
CA GLU A 184 -15.48 -13.75 17.51
C GLU A 184 -14.68 -14.71 18.39
N ASN A 185 -14.74 -16.02 18.09
CA ASN A 185 -14.00 -17.05 18.84
C ASN A 185 -12.49 -16.88 18.72
N ILE A 186 -12.01 -16.36 17.58
CA ILE A 186 -10.60 -16.10 17.34
C ILE A 186 -10.21 -14.64 17.61
N GLY A 187 -11.13 -13.84 18.16
CA GLY A 187 -10.86 -12.50 18.70
C GLY A 187 -11.11 -11.32 17.78
N TYR A 188 -11.80 -11.52 16.64
CA TYR A 188 -12.24 -10.42 15.78
C TYR A 188 -13.59 -9.86 16.25
N ASN A 189 -13.76 -8.54 16.15
CA ASN A 189 -15.04 -7.88 16.40
C ASN A 189 -15.84 -7.78 15.10
N THR A 190 -16.93 -8.56 14.99
CA THR A 190 -17.81 -8.58 13.81
C THR A 190 -18.51 -7.24 13.55
N LYS A 191 -18.55 -6.35 14.54
CA LYS A 191 -19.18 -5.02 14.45
C LYS A 191 -18.22 -3.93 13.96
N SER A 192 -16.95 -4.25 13.72
CA SER A 192 -16.00 -3.28 13.19
C SER A 192 -16.38 -2.82 11.79
N GLU A 193 -16.31 -1.51 11.55
CA GLU A 193 -16.62 -0.92 10.26
C GLU A 193 -15.68 -1.43 9.17
N ALA A 194 -16.26 -1.92 8.06
CA ALA A 194 -15.52 -2.49 6.93
C ALA A 194 -14.50 -3.57 7.36
N LEU A 195 -14.90 -4.46 8.27
CA LEU A 195 -14.04 -5.45 8.92
C LEU A 195 -13.03 -6.12 7.98
N VAL A 196 -13.48 -6.80 6.92
CA VAL A 196 -12.60 -7.54 6.00
C VAL A 196 -11.54 -6.62 5.38
N TYR A 197 -11.94 -5.45 4.88
CA TYR A 197 -11.01 -4.44 4.37
C TYR A 197 -10.04 -3.95 5.45
N GLY A 198 -10.54 -3.67 6.65
CA GLY A 198 -9.74 -3.28 7.79
C GLY A 198 -8.67 -4.33 8.14
N VAL A 199 -9.03 -5.62 8.17
CA VAL A 199 -8.07 -6.70 8.39
C VAL A 199 -7.03 -6.74 7.26
N THR A 200 -7.40 -6.52 6.00
CA THR A 200 -6.39 -6.45 4.92
C THR A 200 -5.39 -5.31 5.11
N LYS A 201 -5.84 -4.15 5.61
CA LYS A 201 -4.98 -3.00 5.89
C LYS A 201 -4.18 -3.15 7.19
N MET A 202 -4.73 -3.87 8.17
CA MET A 202 -4.01 -4.29 9.37
C MET A 202 -2.88 -5.27 9.01
N ALA A 203 -3.14 -6.25 8.14
CA ALA A 203 -2.13 -7.16 7.63
C ALA A 203 -1.06 -6.42 6.81
N LEU A 204 -1.44 -5.47 5.95
CA LEU A 204 -0.50 -4.63 5.20
C LEU A 204 0.42 -3.79 6.11
N ASN A 205 -0.12 -3.29 7.22
CA ASN A 205 0.66 -2.58 8.24
C ASN A 205 1.69 -3.51 8.91
N ALA A 206 1.27 -4.72 9.30
CA ALA A 206 2.16 -5.73 9.86
C ALA A 206 3.25 -6.15 8.84
N LEU A 207 2.87 -6.37 7.57
CA LEU A 207 3.80 -6.67 6.49
C LEU A 207 4.87 -5.58 6.34
N THR A 208 4.46 -4.31 6.37
CA THR A 208 5.38 -3.17 6.30
C THR A 208 6.44 -3.25 7.42
N GLN A 209 6.01 -3.55 8.66
CA GLN A 209 6.96 -3.70 9.77
C GLN A 209 7.88 -4.91 9.59
N ILE A 210 7.36 -6.03 9.06
CA ILE A 210 8.17 -7.23 8.79
C ILE A 210 9.23 -6.93 7.74
N GLU A 211 8.83 -6.40 6.60
CA GLU A 211 9.72 -6.05 5.49
C GLU A 211 10.75 -4.99 5.89
N ALA A 212 10.35 -3.97 6.68
CA ALA A 212 11.27 -2.99 7.25
C ALA A 212 12.38 -3.65 8.07
N ARG A 213 12.05 -4.62 8.94
CA ARG A 213 13.05 -5.33 9.75
C ARG A 213 13.92 -6.25 8.90
N GLU A 214 13.34 -6.95 7.93
CA GLU A 214 14.06 -7.90 7.08
C GLU A 214 15.02 -7.23 6.08
N TRP A 215 14.64 -6.08 5.53
CA TRP A 215 15.32 -5.53 4.34
C TRP A 215 16.08 -4.22 4.58
N SER A 216 15.90 -3.55 5.73
CA SER A 216 16.53 -2.26 6.01
C SER A 216 18.06 -2.29 6.06
N THR A 217 18.66 -3.42 6.41
CA THR A 217 20.09 -3.52 6.75
C THR A 217 21.04 -3.57 5.55
N THR A 218 20.54 -3.79 4.32
CA THR A 218 21.40 -4.08 3.16
C THR A 218 21.56 -2.91 2.18
N LYS A 219 20.54 -2.07 2.01
CA LYS A 219 20.49 -0.99 1.01
C LYS A 219 19.99 0.34 1.58
N ASN A 220 19.96 0.46 2.92
CA ASN A 220 19.39 1.61 3.61
C ASN A 220 17.97 1.93 3.10
N LEU A 221 17.12 0.90 2.99
CA LEU A 221 15.77 1.04 2.44
C LEU A 221 14.82 1.61 3.48
N VAL A 222 13.89 2.45 3.04
CA VAL A 222 12.76 2.91 3.86
C VAL A 222 11.48 2.23 3.40
N ILE A 223 10.81 1.53 4.32
CA ILE A 223 9.59 0.77 4.06
C ILE A 223 8.55 1.24 5.07
N VAL A 224 7.52 1.93 4.61
CA VAL A 224 6.55 2.58 5.50
C VAL A 224 5.14 2.45 4.98
N SER A 225 4.18 2.54 5.90
CA SER A 225 2.77 2.62 5.58
C SER A 225 2.32 4.07 5.62
N VAL A 226 1.40 4.45 4.73
CA VAL A 226 0.84 5.80 4.69
C VAL A 226 -0.66 5.73 4.48
N THR A 227 -1.44 6.53 5.21
CA THR A 227 -2.86 6.70 4.92
C THR A 227 -3.11 8.02 4.19
N PRO A 228 -3.92 8.03 3.12
CA PRO A 228 -4.35 9.26 2.47
C PRO A 228 -5.38 10.03 3.30
N GLY A 229 -5.94 9.40 4.35
CA GLY A 229 -7.16 9.87 5.02
C GLY A 229 -8.42 9.52 4.24
N PHE A 230 -9.58 9.88 4.77
CA PHE A 230 -10.88 9.63 4.14
C PHE A 230 -11.09 10.60 2.98
N CYS A 231 -10.74 10.19 1.76
CA CYS A 231 -10.70 11.04 0.57
C CYS A 231 -11.88 10.81 -0.39
N SER A 232 -12.35 11.85 -1.06
CA SER A 232 -13.44 11.79 -2.04
C SER A 232 -12.96 11.11 -3.34
N THR A 233 -13.35 9.86 -3.55
CA THR A 233 -12.98 9.03 -4.71
C THR A 233 -14.12 8.07 -5.05
N ASP A 234 -14.03 7.35 -6.18
CA ASP A 234 -14.95 6.24 -6.50
C ASP A 234 -15.08 5.23 -5.34
N MET A 235 -13.98 4.95 -4.63
CA MET A 235 -13.95 3.96 -3.53
C MET A 235 -14.83 4.40 -2.34
N THR A 236 -14.91 5.70 -2.09
CA THR A 236 -15.72 6.30 -1.01
C THR A 236 -17.03 6.87 -1.55
N GLN A 237 -17.37 6.57 -2.81
CA GLN A 237 -18.56 7.07 -3.51
C GLN A 237 -18.69 8.60 -3.44
N HIS A 238 -17.57 9.31 -3.40
CA HIS A 238 -17.53 10.76 -3.24
C HIS A 238 -18.32 11.30 -2.03
N ALA A 239 -18.25 10.58 -0.90
CA ALA A 239 -18.90 10.97 0.35
C ALA A 239 -18.62 12.44 0.74
N SER A 240 -19.63 13.13 1.25
CA SER A 240 -19.62 14.58 1.49
C SER A 240 -18.60 15.05 2.53
N GLU A 241 -18.33 14.20 3.52
CA GLU A 241 -17.41 14.40 4.62
C GLU A 241 -15.98 13.97 4.26
N ALA A 242 -15.79 13.42 3.06
CA ALA A 242 -14.48 13.06 2.56
C ALA A 242 -13.69 14.29 2.13
N ARG A 243 -12.40 14.33 2.50
CA ARG A 243 -11.49 15.40 2.10
C ARG A 243 -11.15 15.31 0.60
N PRO A 244 -10.66 16.39 -0.03
CA PRO A 244 -10.16 16.34 -1.40
C PRO A 244 -9.10 15.25 -1.61
N ALA A 245 -9.18 14.51 -2.72
CA ALA A 245 -8.25 13.42 -3.02
C ALA A 245 -6.81 13.91 -3.27
N GLU A 246 -6.65 15.16 -3.67
CA GLU A 246 -5.36 15.84 -3.84
C GLU A 246 -4.59 15.86 -2.53
N LEU A 247 -5.28 16.13 -1.41
CA LEU A 247 -4.66 16.07 -0.10
C LEU A 247 -4.27 14.63 0.28
N GLY A 248 -5.00 13.62 -0.21
CA GLY A 248 -4.64 12.22 -0.04
C GLY A 248 -3.34 11.88 -0.77
N ALA A 249 -3.18 12.37 -2.01
CA ALA A 249 -1.93 12.26 -2.75
C ALA A 249 -0.79 13.02 -2.05
N ASP A 250 -1.04 14.20 -1.49
CA ASP A 250 -0.04 14.96 -0.74
C ASP A 250 0.46 14.23 0.51
N SER A 251 -0.43 13.54 1.24
CA SER A 251 -0.04 12.69 2.38
C SER A 251 1.00 11.63 1.98
N ILE A 252 0.82 11.01 0.81
CA ILE A 252 1.71 9.98 0.26
C ILE A 252 2.99 10.59 -0.29
N LEU A 253 2.89 11.70 -1.00
CA LEU A 253 4.03 12.40 -1.58
C LEU A 253 4.96 13.02 -0.54
N TYR A 254 4.45 13.34 0.66
CA TYR A 254 5.32 13.72 1.78
C TYR A 254 6.40 12.67 2.00
N VAL A 255 6.02 11.39 2.10
CA VAL A 255 6.94 10.27 2.36
C VAL A 255 7.83 9.98 1.15
N VAL A 256 7.34 10.22 -0.08
CA VAL A 256 8.14 10.14 -1.30
C VAL A 256 9.29 11.16 -1.28
N ASN A 257 9.02 12.37 -0.80
CA ASN A 257 9.93 13.51 -0.86
C ASN A 257 10.78 13.71 0.41
N ALA A 258 10.37 13.14 1.55
CA ALA A 258 11.08 13.25 2.81
C ALA A 258 12.51 12.69 2.72
N GLN A 259 13.44 13.34 3.42
CA GLN A 259 14.78 12.79 3.59
C GLN A 259 14.69 11.48 4.39
N GLN A 260 15.63 10.55 4.17
CA GLN A 260 15.54 9.25 4.82
C GLN A 260 15.57 9.31 6.35
N ASN A 261 16.36 10.21 6.92
CA ASN A 261 16.46 10.44 8.37
C ASN A 261 15.20 11.07 8.98
N GLU A 262 14.27 11.57 8.17
CA GLU A 262 12.97 12.08 8.64
C GLU A 262 11.93 10.97 8.79
N LEU A 263 12.21 9.78 8.26
CA LEU A 263 11.31 8.64 8.26
C LEU A 263 11.79 7.55 9.22
N ILE A 264 10.87 7.06 10.05
CA ILE A 264 11.07 5.89 10.88
C ILE A 264 10.62 4.68 10.06
N ASN A 265 11.55 3.77 9.83
CA ASN A 265 11.28 2.57 9.06
C ASN A 265 10.23 1.69 9.76
N GLY A 266 9.30 1.12 8.98
CA GLY A 266 8.17 0.35 9.50
C GLY A 266 7.04 1.18 10.12
N ALA A 267 7.14 2.52 10.14
CA ALA A 267 6.13 3.37 10.76
C ALA A 267 4.92 3.64 9.85
N PHE A 268 3.88 4.24 10.44
CA PHE A 268 2.64 4.65 9.78
C PHE A 268 2.53 6.17 9.76
N TYR A 269 2.22 6.74 8.60
CA TYR A 269 2.17 8.19 8.42
C TYR A 269 0.82 8.67 7.91
N ARG A 270 0.51 9.93 8.26
CA ARG A 270 -0.54 10.74 7.64
C ARG A 270 -0.10 12.19 7.61
N ASP A 271 -0.18 12.85 6.47
CA ASP A 271 0.07 14.29 6.34
C ASP A 271 1.44 14.68 6.94
N GLY A 272 2.44 13.84 6.69
CA GLY A 272 3.81 13.99 7.20
C GLY A 272 4.04 13.72 8.68
N LYS A 273 2.98 13.38 9.42
CA LYS A 273 3.08 13.02 10.83
C LYS A 273 3.05 11.51 10.99
N GLN A 274 3.98 10.98 11.77
CA GLN A 274 3.88 9.62 12.27
C GLN A 274 2.63 9.51 13.14
N ILE A 275 1.86 8.45 12.95
CA ILE A 275 0.72 8.08 13.77
C ILE A 275 0.96 6.68 14.35
N PRO A 276 0.57 6.43 15.60
CA PRO A 276 0.81 5.13 16.21
C PRO A 276 -0.13 4.07 15.62
N PHE A 277 0.33 2.82 15.56
CA PHE A 277 -0.53 1.68 15.21
C PHE A 277 -1.50 1.32 16.33
N ILE A 278 -1.12 1.60 17.58
CA ILE A 278 -1.97 1.45 18.76
C ILE A 278 -2.02 2.82 19.44
N ASP A 279 -3.22 3.36 19.57
CA ASP A 279 -3.45 4.51 20.42
C ASP A 279 -3.82 3.99 21.82
N GLU A 280 -2.89 4.10 22.77
CA GLU A 280 -3.11 3.64 24.15
C GLU A 280 -4.24 4.41 24.85
N SER A 281 -4.60 5.61 24.36
CA SER A 281 -5.68 6.41 24.92
C SER A 281 -7.09 5.94 24.51
N THR A 282 -7.18 5.12 23.46
CA THR A 282 -8.44 4.59 22.91
C THR A 282 -8.65 3.11 23.20
N ILE A 283 -7.67 2.42 23.80
CA ILE A 283 -7.87 1.11 24.42
C ILE A 283 -8.82 1.33 25.59
N LYS A 284 -10.12 1.26 25.32
CA LYS A 284 -11.13 1.22 26.38
C LYS A 284 -10.72 0.11 27.33
N ASN A 285 -10.56 0.45 28.61
CA ASN A 285 -10.40 -0.52 29.70
C ASN A 285 -11.49 -1.60 29.54
N GLN A 286 -11.14 -2.73 28.95
CA GLN A 286 -11.97 -3.93 28.84
C GLN A 286 -11.34 -4.98 29.73
#